data_AF-A0AAW8KX82-F1
#
_entry.id   AF-A0AAW8KX82-F1
#
_cell.length_a   1.000
_cell.length_b   1.000
_cell.length_c   1.000
_cell.angle_alpha   90.00
_cell.angle_beta   90.00
_cell.angle_gamma   90.00
#
_symmetry.space_group_name_H-M   'P 1'
#
loop_
_entity.id
_entity.type
_entity.pdbx_description
1 polymer ?
#
loop_
_entity_poly.entity_id
_entity_poly.type
_entity_poly.pdbx_seq_one_letter_code
_entity_poly.pdbx_strand_id
1 'polypeptide(L)'
;MVAKLTESEQAILSAEEQLATVKGEFIAFQNDPEAMKARIAELESGEGGQTPENDQKPSDTQPQPINYAGLKVDELRAVLTEKGIAFEAGAKKDELLALIPKE
;
A
#
# COMPACT_ATOMS: atom_id res chain seq x y z
N MET A 1 -8.99 37.91 39.37
CA MET A 1 -8.75 38.04 37.92
C MET A 1 -8.62 36.63 37.35
N VAL A 2 -9.48 36.25 36.41
CA VAL A 2 -9.27 35.00 35.65
C VAL A 2 -8.21 35.33 34.59
N ALA A 3 -7.08 34.62 34.62
CA ALA A 3 -6.05 34.79 33.59
C ALA A 3 -6.66 34.44 32.23
N LYS A 4 -6.68 35.40 31.32
CA LYS A 4 -7.17 35.17 29.96
C LYS A 4 -6.08 34.40 29.22
N LEU A 5 -6.38 33.18 28.80
CA LEU A 5 -5.49 32.39 27.97
C LEU A 5 -5.14 33.18 26.70
N THR A 6 -3.86 33.21 26.41
CA THR A 6 -3.33 33.73 25.14
C THR A 6 -3.88 32.91 23.97
N GLU A 7 -3.86 33.50 22.78
CA GLU A 7 -4.30 32.81 21.57
C GLU A 7 -3.54 31.51 21.32
N SER A 8 -2.24 31.50 21.64
CA SER A 8 -1.40 30.30 21.55
C SER A 8 -1.83 29.21 22.52
N GLU A 9 -2.18 29.55 23.77
CA GLU A 9 -2.64 28.56 24.74
C GLU A 9 -4.03 27.99 24.38
N GLN A 10 -4.92 28.81 23.79
CA GLN A 10 -6.21 28.32 23.27
C GLN A 10 -6.02 27.37 22.08
N ALA A 11 -5.08 27.67 21.17
CA ALA A 11 -4.75 26.81 20.05
C ALA A 11 -4.17 25.46 20.51
N ILE A 12 -3.34 25.46 21.56
CA ILE A 12 -2.79 24.24 22.16
C ILE A 12 -3.91 23.39 22.74
N LEU A 13 -4.83 23.96 23.53
CA LEU A 13 -5.96 23.22 24.08
C LEU A 13 -6.85 22.62 22.99
N SER A 14 -7.13 23.37 21.93
CA SER A 14 -7.91 22.85 20.79
C SER A 14 -7.19 21.71 20.07
N ALA A 15 -5.86 21.81 19.89
CA ALA A 15 -5.08 20.75 19.28
C ALA A 15 -5.04 19.49 20.17
N GLU A 16 -4.95 19.64 21.48
CA GLU A 16 -5.00 18.53 22.44
C GLU A 16 -6.36 17.83 22.44
N GLU A 17 -7.46 18.59 22.36
CA GLU A 17 -8.82 18.04 22.24
C GLU A 17 -9.00 17.27 20.92
N GLN A 18 -8.57 17.83 19.79
CA GLN A 18 -8.62 17.14 18.50
C GLN A 18 -7.77 15.86 18.53
N LEU A 19 -6.59 15.91 19.14
CA LEU A 19 -5.73 14.73 19.29
C LEU A 19 -6.39 13.65 20.16
N ALA A 20 -7.06 14.03 21.24
CA ALA A 20 -7.78 13.09 22.10
C ALA A 20 -8.94 12.43 21.34
N THR A 21 -9.70 13.20 20.56
CA THR A 21 -10.79 12.70 19.72
C THR A 21 -10.28 11.70 18.67
N VAL A 22 -9.27 12.08 17.89
CA VAL A 22 -8.70 11.20 16.85
C VAL A 22 -8.11 9.92 17.46
N LYS A 23 -7.47 10.00 18.64
CA LYS A 23 -7.01 8.81 19.36
C LYS A 23 -8.16 7.90 19.76
N GLY A 24 -9.26 8.46 20.27
CA GLY A 24 -10.46 7.70 20.62
C GLY A 24 -11.08 7.00 19.40
N GLU A 25 -11.23 7.72 18.29
CA GLU A 25 -11.73 7.19 17.02
C GLU A 25 -10.84 6.08 16.46
N PHE A 26 -9.51 6.27 16.51
CA PHE A 26 -8.56 5.25 16.05
C PHE A 26 -8.59 3.98 16.89
N ILE A 27 -8.75 4.11 18.21
CA ILE A 27 -8.93 2.96 19.10
C ILE A 27 -10.26 2.27 18.83
N ALA A 28 -11.35 3.02 18.66
CA ALA A 28 -12.65 2.47 18.32
C ALA A 28 -12.61 1.70 16.98
N PHE A 29 -11.95 2.27 15.97
CA PHE A 29 -11.71 1.63 14.68
C PHE A 29 -10.94 0.31 14.84
N GLN A 30 -9.85 0.29 15.60
CA GLN A 30 -9.08 -0.95 15.84
C GLN A 30 -9.84 -2.00 16.65
N ASN A 31 -10.75 -1.58 17.53
CA ASN A 31 -11.56 -2.49 18.34
C ASN A 31 -12.82 -2.97 17.62
N ASP A 32 -13.05 -2.55 16.37
CA ASP A 32 -14.12 -3.06 15.50
C ASP A 32 -13.53 -3.95 14.38
N PRO A 33 -13.23 -5.22 14.67
CA PRO A 33 -12.65 -6.13 13.70
C PRO A 33 -13.60 -6.45 12.54
N GLU A 34 -14.92 -6.31 12.70
CA GLU A 34 -15.88 -6.54 11.62
C GLU A 34 -15.85 -5.38 10.62
N ALA A 35 -15.87 -4.14 11.10
CA ALA A 35 -15.71 -2.96 10.25
C ALA A 35 -14.36 -2.94 9.53
N MET A 36 -13.27 -3.32 10.20
CA MET A 36 -11.96 -3.44 9.56
C MET A 36 -11.94 -4.52 8.46
N LYS A 37 -12.54 -5.69 8.70
CA LYS A 37 -12.66 -6.73 7.68
C LYS A 37 -13.50 -6.30 6.49
N ALA A 38 -14.62 -5.60 6.74
CA ALA A 38 -15.45 -5.05 5.67
C ALA A 38 -14.65 -4.04 4.82
N ARG A 39 -13.85 -3.18 5.47
CA ARG A 39 -12.98 -2.24 4.77
C ARG A 39 -11.88 -2.93 3.96
N ILE A 40 -11.27 -3.98 4.50
CA ILE A 40 -10.27 -4.79 3.77
C ILE A 40 -10.92 -5.44 2.54
N ALA A 41 -12.10 -6.04 2.71
CA ALA A 41 -12.84 -6.65 1.60
C ALA A 41 -13.19 -5.62 0.49
N GLU A 42 -13.57 -4.39 0.86
CA GLU A 42 -13.81 -3.30 -0.09
C GLU A 42 -12.52 -2.84 -0.82
N LEU A 43 -11.39 -2.81 -0.12
CA LEU A 43 -10.10 -2.47 -0.73
C LEU A 43 -9.60 -3.59 -1.64
N GLU A 44 -9.82 -4.84 -1.27
CA GLU A 44 -9.50 -6.02 -2.07
C GLU A 44 -10.44 -6.18 -3.27
N SER A 45 -11.71 -5.76 -3.16
CA SER A 45 -12.65 -5.75 -4.30
C SER A 45 -12.33 -4.67 -5.34
N GLY A 46 -11.43 -3.73 -5.02
CA GLY A 46 -11.05 -2.62 -5.90
C GLY A 46 -12.12 -1.52 -6.02
N GLU A 47 -13.22 -1.63 -5.27
CA GLU A 47 -14.34 -0.68 -5.32
C GLU A 47 -14.05 0.65 -4.60
N GLY A 48 -12.94 0.71 -3.84
CA GLY A 48 -12.45 1.93 -3.20
C GLY A 48 -11.75 2.91 -4.16
N GLY A 49 -11.58 2.55 -5.44
CA GLY A 49 -10.96 3.37 -6.47
C GLY A 49 -11.96 3.76 -7.54
N GLN A 50 -11.97 5.04 -7.93
CA GLN A 50 -12.44 5.40 -9.27
C GLN A 50 -11.58 4.63 -10.29
N THR A 51 -12.09 3.51 -10.81
CA THR A 51 -11.47 2.82 -11.93
C THR A 51 -11.95 3.46 -13.23
N PRO A 52 -11.06 3.95 -14.12
CA PRO A 52 -11.28 3.70 -15.53
C PRO A 52 -11.21 2.17 -15.71
N GLU A 53 -12.22 1.64 -16.39
CA GLU A 53 -12.40 0.22 -16.71
C GLU A 53 -11.09 -0.47 -17.08
N ASN A 54 -10.68 -1.46 -16.29
CA ASN A 54 -9.91 -2.57 -16.80
C ASN A 54 -10.22 -3.83 -15.97
N ASP A 55 -11.03 -4.71 -16.56
CA ASP A 55 -11.44 -6.01 -16.04
C ASP A 55 -10.27 -6.95 -15.69
N GLN A 56 -9.69 -6.79 -14.51
CA GLN A 56 -8.81 -7.83 -13.95
C GLN A 56 -9.22 -8.16 -12.50
N LYS A 57 -10.09 -9.17 -12.43
CA LYS A 57 -10.49 -9.91 -11.22
C LYS A 57 -9.29 -10.21 -10.30
N PRO A 58 -9.36 -9.91 -8.98
CA PRO A 58 -8.35 -10.34 -8.04
C PRO A 58 -8.44 -11.87 -7.87
N SER A 59 -7.32 -12.57 -8.07
CA SER A 59 -7.22 -14.00 -7.80
C SER A 59 -6.77 -14.22 -6.35
N ASP A 60 -7.44 -15.17 -5.70
CA ASP A 60 -7.20 -15.63 -4.35
C ASP A 60 -5.71 -15.86 -4.02
N THR A 61 -5.31 -15.26 -2.89
CA THR A 61 -4.34 -15.62 -1.85
C THR A 61 -3.49 -16.91 -1.99
N GLN A 62 -2.82 -17.07 -3.11
CA GLN A 62 -1.58 -17.84 -3.22
C GLN A 62 -0.62 -16.95 -4.02
N PRO A 63 0.68 -16.82 -3.68
CA PRO A 63 1.64 -16.25 -4.61
C PRO A 63 1.60 -17.13 -5.86
N GLN A 64 0.78 -16.75 -6.83
CA GLN A 64 0.80 -17.35 -8.14
C GLN A 64 2.21 -17.08 -8.65
N PRO A 65 2.94 -18.10 -9.14
CA PRO A 65 4.27 -17.91 -9.65
C PRO A 65 4.22 -16.76 -10.66
N ILE A 66 4.93 -15.67 -10.36
CA ILE A 66 4.94 -14.49 -11.22
C ILE A 66 5.33 -14.98 -12.61
N ASN A 67 4.47 -14.76 -13.61
CA ASN A 67 4.77 -15.13 -14.99
C ASN A 67 5.78 -14.13 -15.56
N TYR A 68 7.05 -14.32 -15.20
CA TYR A 68 8.14 -13.48 -15.65
C TYR A 68 8.23 -13.45 -17.18
N ALA A 69 7.90 -14.54 -17.88
CA ALA A 69 7.93 -14.60 -19.35
C ALA A 69 6.98 -13.60 -20.02
N GLY A 70 5.91 -13.18 -19.32
CA GLY A 70 4.98 -12.16 -19.77
C GLY A 70 5.53 -10.73 -19.68
N LEU A 71 6.54 -10.48 -18.83
CA LEU A 71 7.08 -9.14 -18.57
C LEU A 71 7.90 -8.59 -19.74
N LYS A 72 7.91 -7.27 -19.89
CA LYS A 72 8.79 -6.54 -20.82
C LYS A 72 10.21 -6.48 -20.27
N VAL A 73 11.16 -6.14 -21.14
CA VAL A 73 12.59 -6.03 -20.78
C VAL A 73 12.80 -5.07 -19.61
N ASP A 74 12.15 -3.90 -19.62
CA ASP A 74 12.31 -2.90 -18.55
C ASP A 74 11.74 -3.39 -17.21
N GLU A 75 10.63 -4.13 -17.24
CA GLU A 75 10.02 -4.73 -16.05
C GLU A 75 10.90 -5.84 -15.49
N LEU A 76 11.51 -6.68 -16.34
CA LEU A 76 12.47 -7.70 -15.92
C LEU A 76 13.72 -7.06 -15.29
N ARG A 77 14.21 -5.95 -15.84
CA ARG A 77 15.34 -5.19 -15.26
C ARG A 77 14.99 -4.61 -13.89
N ALA A 78 13.77 -4.11 -13.72
CA ALA A 78 13.30 -3.62 -12.43
C ALA A 78 13.26 -4.75 -11.39
N VAL A 79 12.70 -5.92 -11.75
CA VAL A 79 12.66 -7.11 -10.87
C VAL A 79 14.06 -7.57 -10.48
N LEU A 80 15.00 -7.63 -11.42
CA LEU A 80 16.39 -8.01 -11.13
C LEU A 80 17.07 -6.98 -10.23
N THR A 81 16.85 -5.69 -10.45
CA THR A 81 17.39 -4.61 -9.60
C THR A 81 16.84 -4.70 -8.18
N GLU A 82 15.53 -4.92 -8.02
CA GLU A 82 14.88 -5.11 -6.72
C GLU A 82 15.43 -6.33 -5.97
N LYS A 83 15.71 -7.42 -6.70
CA LYS A 83 16.34 -8.63 -6.16
C LYS A 83 17.85 -8.52 -5.96
N GLY A 84 18.47 -7.39 -6.31
CA GLY A 84 19.92 -7.19 -6.20
C GLY A 84 20.74 -8.02 -7.18
N ILE A 85 20.14 -8.47 -8.29
CA ILE A 85 20.78 -9.28 -9.32
C ILE A 85 21.33 -8.35 -10.41
N ALA A 86 22.64 -8.38 -10.60
CA ALA A 86 23.29 -7.63 -11.67
C ALA A 86 23.01 -8.26 -13.04
N PHE A 87 22.89 -7.41 -14.07
CA PHE A 87 22.71 -7.83 -15.45
C PHE A 87 23.42 -6.84 -16.39
N GLU A 88 23.76 -7.32 -17.60
CA GLU A 88 24.39 -6.47 -18.62
C GLU A 88 23.38 -5.47 -19.20
N ALA A 89 23.81 -4.21 -19.44
CA ALA A 89 22.93 -3.16 -19.97
C ALA A 89 22.33 -3.48 -21.35
N GLY A 90 22.95 -4.41 -22.09
CA GLY A 90 22.50 -4.94 -23.38
C GLY A 90 21.78 -6.29 -23.32
N ALA A 91 21.53 -6.85 -22.13
CA ALA A 91 20.92 -8.16 -21.96
C ALA A 91 19.52 -8.21 -22.59
N LYS A 92 19.28 -9.28 -23.36
CA LYS A 92 18.01 -9.55 -24.03
C LYS A 92 17.01 -10.16 -23.05
N LYS A 93 15.74 -10.15 -23.45
CA LYS A 93 14.63 -10.67 -22.62
C LYS A 93 14.88 -12.08 -22.07
N ASP A 94 15.34 -13.00 -22.92
CA ASP A 94 15.59 -14.40 -22.50
C ASP A 94 16.75 -14.52 -21.50
N GLU A 95 17.77 -13.67 -21.62
CA GLU A 95 18.91 -13.62 -20.71
C GLU A 95 18.48 -13.08 -19.34
N LEU A 96 17.66 -12.01 -19.33
CA LEU A 96 17.10 -11.46 -18.09
C LEU A 96 16.17 -12.45 -17.39
N LEU A 97 15.37 -13.21 -18.15
CA LEU A 97 14.51 -14.27 -17.61
C LEU A 97 15.31 -15.40 -16.96
N ALA A 98 16.43 -15.79 -17.57
CA ALA A 98 17.29 -16.84 -17.05
C ALA A 98 17.96 -16.47 -15.72
N LEU A 99 18.09 -15.18 -15.41
CA LEU A 99 18.68 -14.68 -14.17
C LEU A 99 17.69 -14.68 -13.00
N ILE A 100 16.39 -14.79 -13.25
CA ILE A 100 15.38 -14.79 -12.19
C ILE A 100 15.39 -16.17 -11.50
N PRO A 101 15.59 -16.23 -10.16
CA PRO A 101 15.56 -17.48 -9.42
C PRO A 101 14.22 -18.20 -9.59
N LYS A 102 14.26 -19.49 -9.89
CA LYS A 102 13.08 -20.35 -9.87
C LYS A 102 12.87 -20.80 -8.42
N GLU A 103 11.78 -20.35 -7.79
CA GLU A 103 11.34 -20.83 -6.47
C GLU A 103 10.78 -22.25 -6.55
#